data_AF-A0A7C4VGT3-F1
#
_entry.id   AF-A0A7C4VGT3-F1
#
_cell.length_a   1.000
_cell.length_b   1.000
_cell.length_c   1.000
_cell.angle_alpha   90.00
_cell.angle_beta   90.00
_cell.angle_gamma   90.00
#
_symmetry.space_group_name_H-M   'P 1'
#
loop_
_entity.id
_entity.type
_entity.pdbx_description
1 polymer ?
#
loop_
_entity_poly.entity_id
_entity_poly.type
_entity_poly.pdbx_seq_one_letter_code
_entity_poly.pdbx_strand_id
1 'polypeptide(L)'
;MCGYFMDVHAPGGKQQHFRGGTIKGFDIPYRCLLPKNVDNLLVAGRAISSTFEAQGAIRIMATCMAIGQAAGTAAALATIEGITPRKIDIKRLRRTLKEQGAHF
;
A
#
# COMPACT_ATOMS: atom_id res chain seq x y z
N MET A 1 4.93 2.16 5.36
CA MET A 1 4.29 3.35 5.97
C MET A 1 4.11 4.44 4.91
N CYS A 2 3.01 5.21 4.96
CA CYS A 2 2.80 6.43 4.17
C CYS A 2 3.06 7.64 5.08
N GLY A 3 4.13 8.38 4.81
CA GLY A 3 4.50 9.58 5.58
C GLY A 3 4.01 10.89 4.97
N TYR A 4 3.32 10.85 3.83
CA TYR A 4 2.83 12.05 3.16
C TYR A 4 1.52 12.54 3.79
N PHE A 5 1.36 13.86 3.86
CA PHE A 5 0.14 14.50 4.37
C PHE A 5 -1.05 14.23 3.45
N MET A 6 -2.26 14.43 3.94
CA MET A 6 -3.47 14.15 3.17
C MET A 6 -3.84 15.34 2.27
N ASP A 7 -3.57 15.20 0.97
CA ASP A 7 -3.90 16.18 -0.07
C ASP A 7 -5.11 15.71 -0.89
N VAL A 8 -6.31 16.14 -0.48
CA VAL A 8 -7.57 15.75 -1.10
C VAL A 8 -8.02 16.79 -2.11
N HIS A 9 -8.32 16.35 -3.33
CA HIS A 9 -8.82 17.22 -4.40
C HIS A 9 -10.34 17.05 -4.50
N ALA A 10 -11.10 18.14 -4.49
CA ALA A 10 -12.55 18.07 -4.60
C ALA A 10 -12.98 17.47 -5.96
N PRO A 11 -14.03 16.65 -6.00
CA PRO A 11 -14.63 16.19 -7.26
C PRO A 11 -14.95 17.40 -8.17
N GLY A 12 -14.46 17.39 -9.40
CA GLY A 12 -14.66 18.50 -10.36
C GLY A 12 -13.56 19.58 -10.37
N GLY A 13 -12.48 19.41 -9.59
CA GLY A 13 -11.21 20.14 -9.78
C GLY A 13 -11.17 21.60 -9.29
N LYS A 14 -12.26 22.13 -8.72
CA LYS A 14 -12.37 23.56 -8.37
C LYS A 14 -11.80 23.94 -7.00
N GLN A 15 -11.53 22.97 -6.10
CA GLN A 15 -10.96 23.24 -4.77
C GLN A 15 -10.04 22.10 -4.30
N GLN A 16 -8.92 22.47 -3.68
CA GLN A 16 -8.02 21.56 -2.96
C GLN A 16 -8.28 21.71 -1.46
N HIS A 17 -8.54 20.60 -0.78
CA HIS A 17 -8.68 20.56 0.67
C HIS A 17 -7.40 19.98 1.26
N PHE A 18 -6.50 20.86 1.64
CA PHE A 18 -5.37 20.50 2.49
C PHE A 18 -5.87 20.30 3.91
N ARG A 19 -5.92 19.04 4.37
CA ARG A 19 -5.98 18.77 5.81
C ARG A 19 -4.56 18.85 6.36
N GLY A 20 -4.07 20.08 6.47
CA GLY A 20 -2.79 20.43 7.06
C GLY A 20 -2.82 20.17 8.57
N GLY A 21 -2.17 19.09 8.97
CA GLY A 21 -1.86 18.76 10.36
C GLY A 21 -0.72 17.76 10.35
N THR A 22 0.06 17.70 11.41
CA THR A 22 1.12 16.70 11.59
C THR A 22 0.47 15.32 11.71
N ILE A 23 0.08 14.72 10.58
CA ILE A 23 -0.38 13.34 10.56
C ILE A 23 0.87 12.52 10.79
N LYS A 24 1.00 11.93 11.99
CA LYS A 24 1.93 10.82 12.22
C LYS A 24 1.60 9.81 11.12
N GLY A 25 2.55 9.54 10.22
CA GLY A 25 2.27 8.75 9.02
C GLY A 25 1.55 7.45 9.36
N PHE A 26 0.77 6.94 8.42
CA PHE A 26 -0.09 5.79 8.66
C PHE A 26 0.39 4.56 7.90
N ASP A 27 0.06 3.39 8.41
CA ASP A 27 0.33 2.14 7.72
C ASP A 27 -0.75 1.81 6.70
N ILE A 28 -0.33 1.16 5.62
CA ILE A 28 -1.22 0.61 4.61
C ILE A 28 -1.35 -0.89 4.91
N PRO A 29 -2.53 -1.37 5.34
CA PRO A 29 -2.72 -2.79 5.62
C PRO A 29 -2.47 -3.63 4.37
N TYR A 30 -1.77 -4.76 4.50
CA TYR A 30 -1.50 -5.65 3.37
C TYR A 30 -2.76 -6.09 2.61
N ARG A 31 -3.88 -6.25 3.33
CA ARG A 31 -5.19 -6.58 2.72
C ARG A 31 -5.67 -5.56 1.69
N CYS A 32 -5.17 -4.33 1.68
CA CYS A 32 -5.50 -3.34 0.64
C CYS A 32 -4.99 -3.75 -0.75
N LEU A 33 -3.99 -4.63 -0.81
CA LEU A 33 -3.41 -5.16 -2.05
C LEU A 33 -4.17 -6.39 -2.57
N LEU A 34 -5.09 -6.96 -1.77
CA LEU A 34 -5.79 -8.21 -2.09
C LEU A 34 -7.22 -7.93 -2.60
N PRO A 35 -7.56 -8.31 -3.85
CA PRO A 35 -8.94 -8.31 -4.32
C PRO A 35 -9.84 -9.20 -3.46
N LYS A 36 -11.13 -8.86 -3.34
CA LYS A 36 -12.07 -9.68 -2.53
C LYS A 36 -12.43 -11.01 -3.17
N ASN A 37 -12.64 -11.03 -4.48
CA ASN A 37 -13.27 -12.16 -5.19
C ASN A 37 -12.30 -12.92 -6.11
N VAL A 38 -11.04 -12.51 -6.18
CA VAL A 38 -10.02 -13.12 -7.01
C VAL A 38 -8.88 -13.54 -6.10
N ASP A 39 -8.47 -14.80 -6.20
CA ASP A 39 -7.27 -15.30 -5.52
C ASP A 39 -6.08 -15.32 -6.50
N ASN A 40 -4.86 -15.43 -5.96
CA ASN A 40 -3.63 -15.39 -6.73
C ASN A 40 -3.42 -14.11 -7.57
N LEU A 41 -4.00 -12.99 -7.12
CA LEU A 41 -3.86 -11.67 -7.73
C LEU A 41 -3.50 -10.65 -6.65
N LEU A 42 -2.49 -9.82 -6.93
CA LEU A 42 -2.11 -8.66 -6.12
C LEU A 42 -2.30 -7.39 -6.94
N VAL A 43 -2.80 -6.35 -6.29
CA VAL A 43 -2.91 -5.00 -6.84
C VAL A 43 -1.91 -4.11 -6.11
N ALA A 44 -1.22 -3.25 -6.87
CA ALA A 44 -0.17 -2.39 -6.34
C ALA A 44 -0.32 -0.94 -6.82
N GLY A 45 0.44 -0.04 -6.19
CA GLY A 45 0.47 1.38 -6.52
C GLY A 45 -0.87 2.08 -6.25
N ARG A 46 -1.32 2.90 -7.21
CA ARG A 46 -2.52 3.75 -7.07
C ARG A 46 -3.84 2.97 -7.08
N ALA A 47 -3.83 1.72 -7.53
CA ALA A 47 -5.05 0.93 -7.74
C ALA A 47 -5.45 0.11 -6.50
N ILE A 48 -4.73 0.21 -5.39
CA ILE A 48 -5.06 -0.53 -4.17
C ILE A 48 -6.37 -0.04 -3.55
N SER A 49 -6.99 -0.89 -2.73
CA SER A 49 -8.22 -0.53 -2.03
C SER A 49 -7.97 0.57 -1.01
N SER A 50 -8.69 1.68 -1.14
CA SER A 50 -8.59 2.87 -0.29
C SER A 50 -9.91 3.61 -0.24
N THR A 51 -10.07 4.50 0.76
CA THR A 51 -11.12 5.52 0.72
C THR A 51 -10.66 6.68 -0.16
N PHE A 52 -11.60 7.54 -0.55
CA PHE A 52 -11.30 8.75 -1.32
C PHE A 52 -10.27 9.64 -0.62
N GLU A 53 -10.38 9.81 0.69
CA GLU A 53 -9.49 10.63 1.51
C GLU A 53 -8.09 10.01 1.61
N ALA A 54 -8.01 8.69 1.86
CA ALA A 54 -6.74 7.97 1.91
C ALA A 54 -5.98 8.06 0.59
N GLN A 55 -6.69 8.06 -0.54
CA GLN A 55 -6.11 8.24 -1.87
C GLN A 55 -5.36 9.57 -2.00
N GLY A 56 -5.78 10.61 -1.27
CA GLY A 56 -5.08 11.90 -1.22
C GLY A 56 -3.64 11.82 -0.71
N ALA A 57 -3.31 10.81 0.11
CA ALA A 57 -1.96 10.61 0.65
C ALA A 57 -1.18 9.47 -0.04
N ILE A 58 -1.84 8.32 -0.29
CA ILE A 58 -1.12 7.10 -0.72
C ILE A 58 -0.73 7.10 -2.20
N ARG A 59 -1.32 7.97 -3.02
CA ARG A 59 -1.10 8.02 -4.48
C ARG A 59 0.24 8.63 -4.91
N ILE A 60 1.05 9.10 -3.95
CA ILE A 60 2.36 9.69 -4.20
C ILE A 60 3.36 8.62 -4.65
N MET A 61 4.28 8.99 -5.55
CA MET A 61 5.24 8.06 -6.17
C MET A 61 6.04 7.25 -5.14
N ALA A 62 6.57 7.88 -4.10
CA ALA A 62 7.32 7.18 -3.05
C ALA A 62 6.49 6.08 -2.36
N THR A 63 5.25 6.39 -1.97
CA THR A 63 4.33 5.41 -1.38
C THR A 63 3.97 4.31 -2.39
N CYS A 64 3.72 4.67 -3.65
CA CYS A 64 3.42 3.71 -4.71
C CYS A 64 4.58 2.74 -4.98
N MET A 65 5.83 3.23 -4.97
CA MET A 65 7.02 2.39 -5.09
C MET A 65 7.14 1.41 -3.91
N ALA A 66 6.91 1.88 -2.68
CA ALA A 66 6.93 1.02 -1.50
C ALA A 66 5.82 -0.05 -1.53
N ILE A 67 4.61 0.30 -1.98
CA ILE A 67 3.53 -0.67 -2.20
C ILE A 67 3.93 -1.69 -3.27
N GLY A 68 4.56 -1.24 -4.36
CA GLY A 68 5.05 -2.10 -5.44
C GLY A 68 6.07 -3.12 -4.94
N GLN A 69 7.05 -2.68 -4.14
CA GLN A 69 8.02 -3.58 -3.50
C GLN A 69 7.30 -4.61 -2.60
N ALA A 70 6.38 -4.17 -1.74
CA ALA A 70 5.65 -5.06 -0.86
C ALA A 70 4.84 -6.12 -1.64
N ALA A 71 4.18 -5.72 -2.73
CA ALA A 71 3.44 -6.64 -3.60
C ALA A 71 4.36 -7.64 -4.31
N GLY A 72 5.48 -7.18 -4.87
CA GLY A 72 6.44 -8.06 -5.55
C GLY A 72 7.09 -9.08 -4.60
N THR A 73 7.53 -8.63 -3.42
CA THR A 73 8.10 -9.50 -2.38
C THR A 73 7.06 -10.51 -1.89
N ALA A 74 5.80 -10.10 -1.71
CA ALA A 74 4.72 -11.02 -1.38
C ALA A 74 4.49 -12.07 -2.47
N ALA A 75 4.42 -11.67 -3.74
CA ALA A 75 4.27 -12.62 -4.85
C ALA A 75 5.41 -13.65 -4.90
N ALA A 76 6.65 -13.21 -4.68
CA ALA A 76 7.81 -14.10 -4.63
C ALA A 76 7.73 -15.09 -3.47
N LEU A 77 7.40 -14.64 -2.26
CA LEU A 77 7.24 -15.51 -1.09
C LEU A 77 6.11 -16.52 -1.27
N ALA A 78 4.95 -16.09 -1.78
CA ALA A 78 3.82 -16.96 -2.08
C ALA A 78 4.21 -18.07 -3.06
N THR A 79 4.95 -17.72 -4.12
CA THR A 79 5.43 -18.68 -5.12
C THR A 79 6.39 -19.69 -4.51
N ILE A 80 7.35 -19.25 -3.69
CA ILE A 80 8.34 -20.12 -3.01
C ILE A 80 7.65 -21.10 -2.06
N GLU A 81 6.61 -20.67 -1.36
CA GLU A 81 5.89 -21.47 -0.37
C GLU A 81 4.77 -22.34 -0.99
N GLY A 82 4.47 -22.18 -2.27
CA GLY A 82 3.37 -22.89 -2.92
C GLY A 82 1.98 -22.49 -2.39
N ILE A 83 1.84 -21.24 -1.93
CA ILE A 83 0.60 -20.69 -1.37
C ILE A 83 0.10 -19.49 -2.17
N THR A 84 -1.14 -19.06 -1.94
CA THR A 84 -1.65 -17.83 -2.57
C THR A 84 -1.22 -16.59 -1.77
N PRO A 85 -1.14 -15.39 -2.40
CA PRO A 85 -0.74 -14.17 -1.73
C PRO A 85 -1.58 -13.81 -0.49
N ARG A 86 -2.81 -14.32 -0.40
CA ARG A 86 -3.69 -14.14 0.76
C ARG A 86 -3.22 -14.89 2.00
N LYS A 87 -2.47 -15.98 1.84
CA LYS A 87 -2.05 -16.89 2.91
C LYS A 87 -0.66 -16.58 3.48
N ILE A 88 0.04 -15.59 2.93
CA ILE A 88 1.41 -15.27 3.35
C ILE A 88 1.43 -14.81 4.81
N ASP A 89 2.44 -15.27 5.56
CA ASP A 89 2.75 -14.70 6.87
C ASP A 89 3.28 -13.25 6.73
N ILE A 90 2.49 -12.30 7.24
CA ILE A 90 2.82 -10.87 7.22
C ILE A 90 4.10 -10.58 8.01
N LYS A 91 4.43 -11.35 9.05
CA LYS A 91 5.68 -11.18 9.80
C LYS A 91 6.87 -11.53 8.92
N ARG A 92 6.80 -12.64 8.18
CA ARG A 92 7.81 -13.02 7.19
C ARG A 92 7.98 -11.95 6.11
N LEU A 93 6.88 -11.47 5.53
CA LEU A 93 6.92 -10.39 4.54
C LEU A 93 7.61 -9.13 5.09
N ARG A 94 7.22 -8.67 6.29
CA ARG A 94 7.86 -7.50 6.93
C ARG A 94 9.34 -7.72 7.19
N ARG A 95 9.74 -8.91 7.64
CA ARG A 95 11.15 -9.25 7.84
C ARG A 95 11.93 -9.16 6.54
N THR A 96 11.45 -9.79 5.47
CA THR A 96 12.10 -9.75 4.16
C THR A 96 12.21 -8.34 3.61
N LEU A 97 11.17 -7.50 3.76
CA LEU A 97 11.24 -6.10 3.35
C LEU A 97 12.30 -5.32 4.15
N LYS A 98 12.45 -5.55 5.46
CA LYS A 98 13.51 -4.94 6.27
C LYS A 98 14.91 -5.38 5.83
N GLU A 99 15.08 -6.67 5.55
CA GLU A 99 16.34 -7.21 5.02
C GLU A 99 16.71 -6.57 3.66
N GLN A 100 15.71 -6.19 2.88
CA GLN A 100 15.86 -5.45 1.62
C GLN A 100 16.01 -3.92 1.80
N GLY A 101 16.18 -3.43 3.04
CA GLY A 101 16.39 -2.01 3.31
C GLY A 101 15.12 -1.16 3.40
N ALA A 102 13.93 -1.77 3.51
CA ALA A 102 12.71 -1.00 3.75
C ALA A 102 12.66 -0.51 5.21
N HIS A 103 12.31 0.77 5.38
CA HIS A 103 12.14 1.42 6.68
C HIS A 103 10.66 1.76 6.89
N PHE A 104 10.13 1.40 8.05
CA PHE A 104 8.75 1.65 8.46
C PHE A 104 8.58 1.51 9.97
#